data_AF-A0A949KQJ3-F1
#
_entry.id   AF-A0A949KQJ3-F1
#
_cell.length_a   1.000
_cell.length_b   1.000
_cell.length_c   1.000
_cell.angle_alpha   90.00
_cell.angle_beta   90.00
_cell.angle_gamma   90.00
#
_symmetry.space_group_name_H-M   'P 1'
#
loop_
_entity.id
_entity.type
_entity.pdbx_description
1 polymer ?
#
loop_
_entity_poly.entity_id
_entity_poly.type
_entity_poly.pdbx_seq_one_letter_code
_entity_poly.pdbx_strand_id
1 'polypeptide(L)'
;MSDLRIQYDEEMVGAGHPTKEDTLNRLMLAEHDSAGLHQRATLPAQEEDPDTAAAQGALYVKNSGGQAELFFRGAQSGAVTQLTKEGAVSGSQSAALTGCLPAWSSAEAFTLASGEVDILGSLYQVSAALTKSGQSGFTTSAWLYLKATAPASGSELDASCLSLDPATPGWSDAYKAWYIGTARVIGVLRSDASGELAPFSCDGRTFQLSSGSIFPLSTSSPATSATALGVGLPALGRLWWYGQAYLSQANAQTYWVYMGSDGTEGSTAGAIAKQNAPGDYVTPFSMMTDASGNVYYHVYWSGTGSLQIHCRGFALPAGLAR
;
A
#
# COMPACT_ATOMS: atom_id res chain seq x y z
N MET A 1 41.84 30.95 -3.79
CA MET A 1 43.20 30.46 -3.48
C MET A 1 43.69 29.70 -4.70
N SER A 2 44.82 30.11 -5.26
CA SER A 2 45.44 29.52 -6.44
C SER A 2 46.04 28.15 -6.10
N ASP A 3 45.73 27.16 -6.94
CA ASP A 3 46.26 25.79 -7.02
C ASP A 3 46.37 24.99 -5.70
N LEU A 4 45.40 24.08 -5.48
CA LEU A 4 45.19 23.34 -4.22
C LEU A 4 45.59 21.86 -4.31
N ARG A 5 46.40 21.46 -5.31
CA ARG A 5 46.90 20.09 -5.42
C ARG A 5 48.17 19.91 -4.58
N ILE A 6 48.33 18.74 -3.96
CA ILE A 6 49.61 18.32 -3.37
C ILE A 6 50.66 18.34 -4.48
N GLN A 7 51.75 19.07 -4.28
CA GLN A 7 52.83 19.14 -5.26
C GLN A 7 53.62 17.83 -5.22
N TYR A 8 54.16 17.39 -6.35
CA TYR A 8 54.83 16.09 -6.46
C TYR A 8 56.10 15.98 -5.59
N ASP A 9 56.61 17.11 -5.10
CA ASP A 9 57.79 17.25 -4.24
C ASP A 9 57.44 17.43 -2.75
N GLU A 10 56.15 17.40 -2.37
CA GLU A 10 55.76 17.39 -0.95
C GLU A 10 55.92 15.97 -0.35
N GLU A 11 56.82 15.81 0.62
CA GLU A 11 57.03 14.55 1.34
C GLU A 11 56.09 14.41 2.54
N MET A 12 55.39 13.27 2.63
CA MET A 12 54.62 12.88 3.81
C MET A 12 55.59 12.46 4.92
N VAL A 13 55.74 13.29 5.95
CA VAL A 13 56.61 12.99 7.09
C VAL A 13 55.95 11.98 8.04
N GLY A 14 56.75 11.05 8.57
CA GLY A 14 56.30 9.98 9.46
C GLY A 14 55.81 10.47 10.84
N ALA A 15 55.26 9.54 11.62
CA ALA A 15 54.66 9.82 12.94
C ALA A 15 55.61 10.60 13.88
N GLY A 16 55.11 11.70 14.46
CA GLY A 16 55.85 12.55 15.40
C GLY A 16 56.48 13.81 14.78
N HIS A 17 56.40 14.01 13.46
CA HIS A 17 56.78 15.26 12.83
C HIS A 17 55.59 16.23 12.72
N PRO A 18 55.80 17.56 12.89
CA PRO A 18 54.75 18.54 12.65
C PRO A 18 54.43 18.55 11.15
N THR A 19 53.30 17.97 10.78
CA THR A 19 52.71 18.17 9.46
C THR A 19 52.02 19.54 9.42
N LYS A 20 52.05 20.23 8.28
CA LYS A 20 51.09 21.31 8.04
C LYS A 20 49.68 20.73 8.25
N GLU A 21 48.78 21.45 8.91
CA GLU A 21 47.45 20.96 9.35
C GLU A 21 46.55 20.35 8.24
N ASP A 22 46.98 20.42 6.97
CA ASP A 22 46.08 20.37 5.83
C ASP A 22 46.55 19.44 4.68
N THR A 23 47.66 18.72 4.83
CA THR A 23 48.21 17.93 3.69
C THR A 23 47.27 16.78 3.27
N LEU A 24 46.62 16.10 4.22
CA LEU A 24 45.64 15.04 3.96
C LEU A 24 44.27 15.59 3.55
N ASN A 25 43.89 16.76 4.06
CA ASN A 25 42.60 17.41 3.80
C ASN A 25 42.46 17.92 2.36
N ARG A 26 43.59 18.25 1.69
CA ARG A 26 43.62 18.65 0.27
C ARG A 26 43.26 17.52 -0.70
N LEU A 27 43.34 16.26 -0.29
CA LEU A 27 43.01 15.13 -1.16
C LEU A 27 41.48 14.99 -1.38
N MET A 28 40.66 15.35 -0.39
CA MET A 28 39.20 15.16 -0.45
C MET A 28 38.38 16.44 -0.64
N LEU A 29 38.99 17.64 -0.56
CA LEU A 29 38.26 18.92 -0.64
C LEU A 29 37.04 18.99 0.31
N ALA A 30 37.11 18.32 1.46
CA ALA A 30 36.00 18.24 2.40
C ALA A 30 36.11 19.40 3.42
N GLU A 31 35.17 20.36 3.35
CA GLU A 31 35.04 21.40 4.37
C GLU A 31 34.72 20.78 5.73
N HIS A 32 35.43 21.18 6.78
CA HIS A 32 35.13 20.82 8.16
C HIS A 32 35.21 22.07 9.05
N ASP A 33 34.43 22.09 10.13
CA ASP A 33 34.56 23.09 11.18
C ASP A 33 35.69 22.74 12.17
N SER A 34 35.89 23.60 13.17
CA SER A 34 36.91 23.40 14.20
C SER A 34 36.69 22.17 15.10
N ALA A 35 35.54 21.51 15.00
CA ALA A 35 35.22 20.26 15.69
C ALA A 35 35.40 19.04 14.76
N GLY A 36 35.83 19.24 13.52
CA GLY A 36 35.95 18.17 12.51
C GLY A 36 34.60 17.76 11.92
N LEU A 37 33.55 18.57 12.07
CA LEU A 37 32.24 18.28 11.48
C LEU A 37 32.15 18.84 10.06
N HIS A 38 31.72 18.00 9.13
CA HIS A 38 31.49 18.40 7.74
C HIS A 38 30.05 18.90 7.55
N GLN A 39 29.87 20.12 7.06
CA GLN A 39 28.53 20.65 6.73
C GLN A 39 28.09 20.26 5.31
N ARG A 40 29.04 20.01 4.41
CA ARG A 40 28.77 19.68 3.01
C ARG A 40 29.81 18.69 2.47
N ALA A 41 29.35 17.71 1.71
CA ALA A 41 30.20 16.87 0.88
C ALA A 41 29.90 17.20 -0.59
N THR A 42 30.92 17.54 -1.37
CA THR A 42 30.81 17.73 -2.81
C THR A 42 31.35 16.48 -3.50
N LEU A 43 30.47 15.74 -4.18
CA LEU A 43 30.86 14.59 -4.99
C LEU A 43 30.92 15.01 -6.46
N PRO A 44 32.10 14.98 -7.12
CA PRO A 44 32.19 15.27 -8.54
C PRO A 44 31.47 14.18 -9.35
N ALA A 45 30.79 14.60 -10.42
CA ALA A 45 30.21 13.65 -11.37
C ALA A 45 31.34 12.89 -12.10
N GLN A 46 31.18 11.57 -12.21
CA GLN A 46 32.05 10.71 -12.98
C GLN A 46 31.33 10.12 -14.19
N GLU A 47 32.10 9.80 -15.22
CA GLU A 47 31.57 9.25 -16.49
C GLU A 47 31.15 7.79 -16.35
N GLU A 48 31.82 7.02 -15.49
CA GLU A 48 31.61 5.59 -15.34
C GLU A 48 31.34 5.17 -13.89
N ASP A 49 30.75 3.98 -13.74
CA ASP A 49 30.49 3.41 -12.43
C ASP A 49 31.82 3.04 -11.76
N PRO A 50 32.06 3.44 -10.51
CA PRO A 50 33.34 3.20 -9.84
C PRO A 50 33.49 1.72 -9.55
N ASP A 51 34.72 1.20 -9.66
CA ASP A 51 35.01 -0.16 -9.22
C ASP A 51 34.77 -0.30 -7.72
N THR A 52 34.22 -1.45 -7.33
CA THR A 52 33.94 -1.79 -5.94
C THR A 52 34.68 -3.08 -5.58
N ALA A 53 35.35 -3.09 -4.43
CA ALA A 53 35.88 -4.33 -3.88
C ALA A 53 34.72 -5.21 -3.37
N ALA A 54 34.96 -6.53 -3.25
CA ALA A 54 33.93 -7.54 -2.91
C ALA A 54 33.15 -7.31 -1.59
N ALA A 55 33.57 -6.34 -0.77
CA ALA A 55 32.93 -5.99 0.50
C ALA A 55 32.67 -4.48 0.67
N GLN A 56 32.79 -3.67 -0.40
CA GLN A 56 32.64 -2.22 -0.33
C GLN A 56 31.58 -1.74 -1.32
N GLY A 57 30.58 -1.01 -0.82
CA GLY A 57 29.69 -0.24 -1.67
C GLY A 57 30.30 1.11 -2.03
N ALA A 58 29.85 1.71 -3.13
CA ALA A 58 30.28 3.05 -3.53
C ALA A 58 29.07 3.96 -3.68
N LEU A 59 29.09 5.12 -3.00
CA LEU A 59 28.19 6.23 -3.25
C LEU A 59 28.88 7.18 -4.24
N TYR A 60 28.23 7.51 -5.34
CA TYR A 60 28.85 8.35 -6.37
C TYR A 60 27.84 9.18 -7.15
N VAL A 61 28.33 10.20 -7.87
CA VAL A 61 27.53 11.04 -8.75
C VAL A 61 27.90 10.73 -10.20
N LYS A 62 26.92 10.61 -11.09
CA LYS A 62 27.12 10.44 -12.55
C LYS A 62 26.10 11.27 -13.31
N ASN A 63 26.48 11.75 -14.49
CA ASN A 63 25.54 12.44 -15.36
C ASN A 63 24.56 11.43 -15.99
N SER A 64 23.26 11.66 -15.79
CA SER A 64 22.18 10.87 -16.37
C SER A 64 21.08 11.82 -16.84
N GLY A 65 20.65 11.69 -18.10
CA GLY A 65 19.64 12.61 -18.67
C GLY A 65 20.07 14.08 -18.71
N GLY A 66 21.38 14.37 -18.72
CA GLY A 66 21.91 15.74 -18.72
C GLY A 66 21.98 16.42 -17.35
N GLN A 67 21.68 15.70 -16.26
CA GLN A 67 21.83 16.20 -14.89
C GLN A 67 22.74 15.28 -14.07
N ALA A 68 23.38 15.84 -13.04
CA ALA A 68 24.19 15.08 -12.10
C ALA A 68 23.28 14.39 -11.08
N GLU A 69 23.32 13.06 -11.03
CA GLU A 69 22.48 12.24 -10.16
C GLU A 69 23.33 11.37 -9.24
N LEU A 70 22.82 11.10 -8.04
CA LEU A 70 23.42 10.25 -7.02
C LEU A 70 23.09 8.79 -7.28
N PHE A 71 24.08 7.91 -7.14
CA PHE A 71 23.98 6.47 -7.33
C PHE A 71 24.67 5.73 -6.19
N PHE A 72 24.22 4.51 -5.92
CA PHE A 72 24.87 3.56 -5.04
C PHE A 72 25.16 2.26 -5.78
N ARG A 73 26.42 1.80 -5.76
CA ARG A 73 26.85 0.50 -6.26
C ARG A 73 27.07 -0.47 -5.11
N GLY A 74 26.40 -1.63 -5.14
CA GLY A 74 26.49 -2.66 -4.10
C GLY A 74 27.75 -3.53 -4.20
N ALA A 75 28.31 -3.91 -3.05
CA ALA A 75 29.60 -4.61 -2.89
C ALA A 75 29.70 -5.99 -3.55
N GLN A 76 28.60 -6.75 -3.63
CA GLN A 76 28.64 -8.17 -3.98
C GLN A 76 28.15 -8.45 -5.40
N SER A 77 27.20 -7.65 -5.88
CA SER A 77 26.56 -7.84 -7.19
C SER A 77 27.05 -6.84 -8.25
N GLY A 78 27.77 -5.79 -7.84
CA GLY A 78 28.05 -4.65 -8.70
C GLY A 78 26.79 -3.91 -9.16
N ALA A 79 25.61 -4.23 -8.59
CA ALA A 79 24.34 -3.63 -8.95
C ALA A 79 24.33 -2.14 -8.60
N VAL A 80 23.88 -1.33 -9.55
CA VAL A 80 23.78 0.12 -9.41
C VAL A 80 22.33 0.50 -9.13
N THR A 81 22.13 1.31 -8.11
CA THR A 81 20.85 1.91 -7.73
C THR A 81 20.96 3.42 -7.87
N GLN A 82 20.11 4.02 -8.69
CA GLN A 82 19.97 5.48 -8.75
C GLN A 82 19.21 5.96 -7.51
N LEU A 83 19.75 6.95 -6.80
CA LEU A 83 19.24 7.52 -5.55
C LEU A 83 18.67 8.94 -5.73
N THR A 84 18.96 9.62 -6.84
CA THR A 84 18.28 10.87 -7.25
C THR A 84 17.89 10.82 -8.71
N LYS A 85 16.80 11.49 -9.09
CA LYS A 85 16.40 11.69 -10.49
C LYS A 85 15.82 13.09 -10.66
N GLU A 86 16.26 13.78 -11.70
CA GLU A 86 15.90 15.17 -12.02
C GLU A 86 16.15 16.12 -10.83
N GLY A 87 17.25 15.89 -10.09
CA GLY A 87 17.66 16.72 -8.95
C GLY A 87 16.86 16.50 -7.66
N ALA A 88 15.96 15.51 -7.60
CA ALA A 88 15.25 15.11 -6.39
C ALA A 88 15.72 13.74 -5.90
N VAL A 89 15.65 13.47 -4.58
CA VAL A 89 15.82 12.10 -4.06
C VAL A 89 14.88 11.20 -4.82
N SER A 90 15.43 10.21 -5.52
CA SER A 90 14.64 9.20 -6.21
C SER A 90 13.89 8.53 -5.09
N GLY A 91 12.58 8.73 -5.06
CA GLY A 91 11.75 8.12 -4.04
C GLY A 91 12.13 6.64 -4.02
N SER A 92 12.70 6.18 -2.90
CA SER A 92 12.59 4.76 -2.59
C SER A 92 11.14 4.40 -2.88
N GLN A 93 10.94 3.38 -3.71
CA GLN A 93 9.70 2.87 -4.31
C GLN A 93 8.60 2.52 -3.28
N SER A 94 8.35 3.42 -2.34
CA SER A 94 7.20 3.46 -1.48
C SER A 94 6.14 4.12 -2.32
N ALA A 95 5.17 3.32 -2.71
CA ALA A 95 3.89 3.74 -3.21
C ALA A 95 3.29 4.86 -2.32
N ALA A 96 3.66 6.10 -2.59
CA ALA A 96 3.17 7.26 -1.87
C ALA A 96 1.69 7.40 -2.25
N LEU A 97 0.84 7.18 -1.25
CA LEU A 97 -0.55 7.56 -1.27
C LEU A 97 -0.76 8.29 0.04
N THR A 98 -0.84 9.61 -0.05
CA THR A 98 -0.99 10.49 1.11
C THR A 98 -2.18 11.37 0.83
N GLY A 99 -3.22 11.28 1.65
CA GLY A 99 -4.52 11.80 1.23
C GLY A 99 -5.07 10.94 0.09
N CYS A 100 -5.99 11.47 -0.72
CA CYS A 100 -6.68 10.69 -1.76
C CYS A 100 -7.55 9.55 -1.21
N LEU A 101 -8.33 9.86 -0.16
CA LEU A 101 -9.39 8.98 0.33
C LEU A 101 -10.64 9.16 -0.55
N PRO A 102 -11.11 8.10 -1.25
CA PRO A 102 -12.38 8.15 -1.93
C PRO A 102 -13.52 8.10 -0.91
N ALA A 103 -14.54 8.92 -1.15
CA ALA A 103 -15.76 8.95 -0.36
C ALA A 103 -16.97 8.89 -1.30
N TRP A 104 -17.99 8.14 -0.88
CA TRP A 104 -19.28 8.15 -1.56
C TRP A 104 -19.89 9.56 -1.50
N SER A 105 -20.44 10.03 -2.62
CA SER A 105 -21.11 11.33 -2.69
C SER A 105 -22.56 11.20 -3.13
N SER A 106 -22.85 10.26 -4.04
CA SER A 106 -24.20 9.88 -4.43
C SER A 106 -24.19 8.51 -5.14
N ALA A 107 -25.37 8.04 -5.54
CA ALA A 107 -25.54 6.84 -6.36
C ALA A 107 -24.73 6.83 -7.67
N GLU A 108 -24.35 7.99 -8.21
CA GLU A 108 -23.59 8.08 -9.47
C GLU A 108 -22.30 8.88 -9.32
N ALA A 109 -21.91 9.22 -8.09
CA ALA A 109 -20.74 10.07 -7.87
C ALA A 109 -19.94 9.69 -6.63
N PHE A 110 -18.63 9.89 -6.73
CA PHE A 110 -17.69 9.83 -5.62
C PHE A 110 -16.79 11.06 -5.64
N THR A 111 -16.22 11.36 -4.48
CA THR A 111 -15.22 12.42 -4.31
C THR A 111 -13.91 11.81 -3.84
N LEU A 112 -12.81 12.18 -4.48
CA LEU A 112 -11.46 11.89 -4.02
C LEU A 112 -10.91 13.11 -3.28
N ALA A 113 -10.50 12.94 -2.03
CA ALA A 113 -9.85 14.02 -1.27
C ALA A 113 -8.53 14.46 -1.94
N SER A 114 -8.09 15.68 -1.63
CA SER A 114 -6.76 16.15 -2.03
C SER A 114 -5.66 15.27 -1.43
N GLY A 115 -4.49 15.28 -2.07
CA GLY A 115 -3.39 14.42 -1.68
C GLY A 115 -2.39 14.19 -2.81
N GLU A 116 -1.62 13.12 -2.69
CA GLU A 116 -0.55 12.75 -3.61
C GLU A 116 -0.65 11.27 -3.98
N VAL A 117 -0.38 10.97 -5.25
CA VAL A 117 -0.43 9.63 -5.82
C VAL A 117 0.86 9.33 -6.57
N ASP A 118 1.54 8.25 -6.20
CA ASP A 118 2.60 7.66 -7.01
C ASP A 118 2.02 6.77 -8.13
N ILE A 119 2.37 7.09 -9.38
CA ILE A 119 2.05 6.31 -10.56
C ILE A 119 3.37 5.95 -11.27
N LEU A 120 3.71 4.66 -11.24
CA LEU A 120 4.91 4.09 -11.85
C LEU A 120 6.23 4.75 -11.39
N GLY A 121 6.30 5.20 -10.14
CA GLY A 121 7.48 5.85 -9.56
C GLY A 121 7.55 7.37 -9.80
N SER A 122 6.53 7.96 -10.40
CA SER A 122 6.36 9.41 -10.53
C SER A 122 5.26 9.91 -9.60
N LEU A 123 5.51 11.01 -8.90
CA LEU A 123 4.55 11.60 -7.95
C LEU A 123 3.64 12.62 -8.64
N TYR A 124 2.34 12.48 -8.43
CA TYR A 124 1.31 13.38 -8.95
C TYR A 124 0.43 13.94 -7.83
N GLN A 125 -0.01 15.18 -8.01
CA GLN A 125 -0.75 15.98 -7.04
C GLN A 125 -2.25 15.96 -7.35
N VAL A 126 -3.06 15.81 -6.31
CA VAL A 126 -4.49 16.10 -6.30
C VAL A 126 -4.67 17.37 -5.47
N SER A 127 -4.51 18.54 -6.10
CA SER A 127 -4.43 19.83 -5.38
C SER A 127 -5.73 20.22 -4.67
N ALA A 128 -6.86 19.71 -5.16
CA ALA A 128 -8.18 19.92 -4.58
C ALA A 128 -9.02 18.65 -4.74
N ALA A 129 -10.08 18.51 -3.93
CA ALA A 129 -10.96 17.38 -4.01
C ALA A 129 -11.56 17.23 -5.42
N LEU A 130 -11.45 16.04 -5.99
CA LEU A 130 -11.94 15.73 -7.34
C LEU A 130 -13.24 14.95 -7.24
N THR A 131 -14.31 15.47 -7.85
CA THR A 131 -15.58 14.76 -7.96
C THR A 131 -15.71 14.14 -9.34
N LYS A 132 -16.03 12.85 -9.40
CA LYS A 132 -16.38 12.17 -10.63
C LYS A 132 -17.84 11.71 -10.57
N SER A 133 -18.62 12.17 -11.53
CA SER A 133 -20.08 11.92 -11.62
C SER A 133 -20.43 11.02 -12.81
N GLY A 134 -21.70 10.61 -12.91
CA GLY A 134 -22.20 9.79 -14.01
C GLY A 134 -21.65 8.35 -14.01
N GLN A 135 -21.30 7.84 -12.82
CA GLN A 135 -20.83 6.47 -12.64
C GLN A 135 -22.03 5.54 -12.49
N SER A 136 -22.47 4.93 -13.58
CA SER A 136 -23.59 3.97 -13.58
C SER A 136 -23.41 2.91 -14.68
N GLY A 137 -24.32 1.93 -14.73
CA GLY A 137 -24.29 0.86 -15.74
C GLY A 137 -23.30 -0.26 -15.42
N PHE A 138 -22.86 -0.37 -14.17
CA PHE A 138 -22.04 -1.49 -13.72
C PHE A 138 -22.87 -2.77 -13.64
N THR A 139 -22.22 -3.94 -13.78
CA THR A 139 -22.87 -5.21 -13.48
C THR A 139 -23.38 -5.22 -12.04
N THR A 140 -24.51 -5.89 -11.80
CA THR A 140 -25.16 -5.90 -10.49
C THR A 140 -24.22 -6.44 -9.40
N SER A 141 -24.06 -5.70 -8.32
CA SER A 141 -23.25 -6.08 -7.15
C SER A 141 -21.77 -6.39 -7.44
N ALA A 142 -21.07 -5.53 -8.18
CA ALA A 142 -19.66 -5.70 -8.53
C ALA A 142 -18.71 -4.83 -7.69
N TRP A 143 -17.50 -5.34 -7.46
CA TRP A 143 -16.39 -4.54 -6.96
C TRP A 143 -15.77 -3.75 -8.12
N LEU A 144 -15.49 -2.48 -7.87
CA LEU A 144 -14.92 -1.54 -8.81
C LEU A 144 -13.64 -0.98 -8.21
N TYR A 145 -12.62 -0.82 -9.03
CA TYR A 145 -11.33 -0.30 -8.61
C TYR A 145 -11.17 1.12 -9.14
N LEU A 146 -10.98 2.08 -8.23
CA LEU A 146 -10.66 3.46 -8.59
C LEU A 146 -9.20 3.52 -9.02
N LYS A 147 -9.00 3.88 -10.28
CA LYS A 147 -7.70 4.02 -10.91
C LYS A 147 -7.38 5.48 -11.18
N ALA A 148 -6.10 5.82 -11.06
CA ALA A 148 -5.51 7.05 -11.56
C ALA A 148 -4.51 6.72 -12.68
N THR A 149 -4.60 7.44 -13.79
CA THR A 149 -3.59 7.45 -14.85
C THR A 149 -2.77 8.73 -14.78
N ALA A 150 -1.51 8.67 -15.21
CA ALA A 150 -0.71 9.88 -15.36
C ALA A 150 -1.42 10.86 -16.32
N PRO A 151 -1.41 12.17 -16.03
CA PRO A 151 -1.91 13.19 -16.92
C PRO A 151 -1.04 13.24 -18.19
N ALA A 152 -1.60 13.78 -19.28
CA ALA A 152 -0.86 13.92 -20.54
C ALA A 152 0.36 14.84 -20.43
N SER A 153 0.32 15.80 -19.50
CA SER A 153 1.42 16.69 -19.16
C SER A 153 1.29 17.21 -17.73
N GLY A 154 2.40 17.64 -17.14
CA GLY A 154 2.45 18.19 -15.78
C GLY A 154 2.39 17.13 -14.69
N SER A 155 2.21 17.61 -13.46
CA SER A 155 2.22 16.79 -12.24
C SER A 155 0.88 16.82 -11.49
N GLU A 156 -0.18 17.34 -12.09
CA GLU A 156 -1.49 17.48 -11.43
C GLU A 156 -2.52 16.53 -12.05
N LEU A 157 -3.22 15.78 -11.20
CA LEU A 157 -4.33 14.94 -11.58
C LEU A 157 -5.63 15.74 -11.57
N ASP A 158 -6.41 15.57 -12.63
CA ASP A 158 -7.77 16.07 -12.71
C ASP A 158 -8.78 14.90 -12.74
N ALA A 159 -10.08 15.21 -12.78
CA ALA A 159 -11.13 14.20 -12.81
C ALA A 159 -11.11 13.32 -14.08
N SER A 160 -10.42 13.73 -15.15
CA SER A 160 -10.26 12.93 -16.38
C SER A 160 -9.25 11.80 -16.19
N CYS A 161 -8.27 12.01 -15.30
CA CYS A 161 -7.27 11.00 -14.93
C CYS A 161 -7.82 9.87 -14.07
N LEU A 162 -9.03 10.03 -13.52
CA LEU A 162 -9.69 9.05 -12.65
C LEU A 162 -10.64 8.16 -13.46
N SER A 163 -10.69 6.87 -13.16
CA SER A 163 -11.68 5.96 -13.76
C SER A 163 -12.00 4.79 -12.83
N LEU A 164 -13.18 4.19 -13.01
CA LEU A 164 -13.55 2.94 -12.36
C LEU A 164 -13.36 1.78 -13.34
N ASP A 165 -12.85 0.66 -12.83
CA ASP A 165 -12.61 -0.55 -13.62
C ASP A 165 -13.05 -1.79 -12.82
N PRO A 166 -13.82 -2.73 -13.40
CA PRO A 166 -14.16 -3.98 -12.74
C PRO A 166 -13.04 -5.04 -12.78
N ALA A 167 -11.98 -4.83 -13.58
CA ALA A 167 -10.88 -5.77 -13.69
C ALA A 167 -10.12 -5.90 -12.37
N THR A 168 -9.77 -7.13 -12.00
CA THR A 168 -9.00 -7.39 -10.77
C THR A 168 -7.58 -6.83 -10.91
N PRO A 169 -7.09 -6.02 -9.95
CA PRO A 169 -5.76 -5.45 -10.01
C PRO A 169 -4.67 -6.47 -9.67
N GLY A 170 -3.47 -6.23 -10.21
CA GLY A 170 -2.25 -6.95 -9.87
C GLY A 170 -1.35 -6.15 -8.92
N TRP A 171 -0.70 -6.84 -7.99
CA TRP A 171 0.38 -6.26 -7.19
C TRP A 171 1.65 -6.11 -8.02
N SER A 172 2.25 -4.93 -8.01
CA SER A 172 3.57 -4.67 -8.57
C SER A 172 4.62 -4.58 -7.46
N ASP A 173 5.51 -5.56 -7.44
CA ASP A 173 6.67 -5.56 -6.55
C ASP A 173 7.68 -4.47 -6.87
N ALA A 174 7.73 -3.98 -8.11
CA ALA A 174 8.60 -2.89 -8.52
C ALA A 174 8.14 -1.53 -7.99
N TYR A 175 6.84 -1.39 -7.70
CA TYR A 175 6.27 -0.09 -7.35
C TYR A 175 5.59 -0.05 -6.00
N LYS A 176 5.60 -1.11 -5.17
CA LYS A 176 4.96 -0.97 -3.85
C LYS A 176 3.43 -1.08 -3.85
N ALA A 177 2.79 -1.46 -4.95
CA ALA A 177 1.45 -0.97 -5.26
C ALA A 177 0.59 -1.81 -6.19
N TRP A 178 -0.71 -1.51 -6.20
CA TRP A 178 -1.72 -2.18 -7.02
C TRP A 178 -1.96 -1.44 -8.33
N TYR A 179 -2.02 -2.18 -9.43
CA TYR A 179 -2.18 -1.64 -10.78
C TYR A 179 -3.16 -2.45 -11.62
N ILE A 180 -3.80 -1.78 -12.57
CA ILE A 180 -4.50 -2.41 -13.70
C ILE A 180 -3.86 -1.85 -14.96
N GLY A 181 -3.08 -2.69 -15.65
CA GLY A 181 -2.16 -2.22 -16.68
C GLY A 181 -1.15 -1.23 -16.10
N THR A 182 -1.10 -0.02 -16.64
CA THR A 182 -0.24 1.07 -16.17
C THR A 182 -0.93 2.02 -15.20
N ALA A 183 -2.24 1.86 -14.98
CA ALA A 183 -3.02 2.75 -14.13
C ALA A 183 -2.91 2.33 -12.66
N ARG A 184 -2.63 3.29 -11.79
CA ARG A 184 -2.49 3.08 -10.35
C ARG A 184 -3.85 2.89 -9.71
N VAL A 185 -4.05 1.81 -8.96
CA VAL A 185 -5.24 1.67 -8.11
C VAL A 185 -5.03 2.44 -6.82
N ILE A 186 -5.98 3.32 -6.50
CA ILE A 186 -5.96 4.21 -5.35
C ILE A 186 -7.16 4.03 -4.42
N GLY A 187 -8.16 3.23 -4.84
CA GLY A 187 -9.34 2.98 -4.04
C GLY A 187 -10.15 1.80 -4.55
N VAL A 188 -11.12 1.40 -3.73
CA VAL A 188 -12.11 0.36 -4.06
C VAL A 188 -13.49 0.97 -3.85
N LEU A 189 -14.43 0.65 -4.73
CA LEU A 189 -15.84 1.01 -4.64
C LEU A 189 -16.68 -0.24 -4.94
N ARG A 190 -17.99 -0.14 -4.74
CA ARG A 190 -18.92 -1.22 -5.03
C ARG A 190 -20.15 -0.67 -5.74
N SER A 191 -20.67 -1.40 -6.72
CA SER A 191 -22.01 -1.18 -7.24
C SER A 191 -23.07 -1.96 -6.45
N ASP A 192 -24.29 -1.46 -6.39
CA ASP A 192 -25.44 -2.14 -5.82
C ASP A 192 -26.17 -3.03 -6.85
N ALA A 193 -27.33 -3.54 -6.49
CA ALA A 193 -28.15 -4.37 -7.37
C ALA A 193 -28.77 -3.59 -8.55
N SER A 194 -28.85 -2.26 -8.47
CA SER A 194 -29.27 -1.37 -9.55
C SER A 194 -28.14 -1.01 -10.51
N GLY A 195 -26.89 -1.33 -10.16
CA GLY A 195 -25.71 -0.92 -10.93
C GLY A 195 -25.25 0.52 -10.63
N GLU A 196 -25.76 1.11 -9.55
CA GLU A 196 -25.35 2.40 -8.99
C GLU A 196 -24.26 2.20 -7.93
N LEU A 197 -23.50 3.25 -7.59
CA LEU A 197 -22.52 3.20 -6.51
C LEU A 197 -23.21 3.02 -5.15
N ALA A 198 -22.88 1.92 -4.48
CA ALA A 198 -23.34 1.64 -3.14
C ALA A 198 -22.73 2.64 -2.13
N PRO A 199 -23.46 3.05 -1.07
CA PRO A 199 -22.89 3.89 -0.02
C PRO A 199 -21.70 3.25 0.72
N PHE A 200 -20.61 3.99 0.85
CA PHE A 200 -19.41 3.59 1.58
C PHE A 200 -18.69 4.77 2.23
N SER A 201 -17.75 4.47 3.12
CA SER A 201 -16.75 5.41 3.65
C SER A 201 -15.40 4.73 3.77
N CYS A 202 -14.32 5.48 3.61
CA CYS A 202 -12.96 5.02 3.86
C CYS A 202 -12.37 5.84 5.01
N ASP A 203 -11.90 5.18 6.06
CA ASP A 203 -11.15 5.80 7.15
C ASP A 203 -9.77 5.15 7.24
N GLY A 204 -8.79 5.85 6.67
CA GLY A 204 -7.46 5.32 6.38
C GLY A 204 -7.54 4.00 5.61
N ARG A 205 -7.07 2.92 6.25
CA ARG A 205 -7.10 1.56 5.65
C ARG A 205 -8.44 0.87 5.75
N THR A 206 -9.42 1.41 6.47
CA THR A 206 -10.69 0.71 6.70
C THR A 206 -11.71 1.14 5.68
N PHE A 207 -12.15 0.21 4.85
CA PHE A 207 -13.29 0.39 3.96
C PHE A 207 -14.57 -0.06 4.67
N GLN A 208 -15.52 0.86 4.86
CA GLN A 208 -16.78 0.61 5.56
C GLN A 208 -17.98 0.80 4.62
N LEU A 209 -18.97 -0.07 4.76
CA LEU A 209 -20.23 0.02 3.99
C LEU A 209 -21.31 0.65 4.89
N SER A 210 -21.99 1.70 4.40
CA SER A 210 -22.81 2.60 5.23
C SER A 210 -24.09 1.96 5.79
N SER A 211 -24.54 0.87 5.20
CA SER A 211 -25.53 -0.05 5.74
C SER A 211 -24.97 -1.46 5.53
N GLY A 212 -25.33 -2.45 6.38
CA GLY A 212 -24.77 -3.82 6.41
C GLY A 212 -25.08 -4.67 5.17
N SER A 213 -24.85 -4.10 4.00
CA SER A 213 -25.12 -4.53 2.65
C SER A 213 -23.84 -5.20 2.12
N ILE A 214 -23.74 -6.49 1.86
CA ILE A 214 -24.66 -7.61 1.74
C ILE A 214 -23.75 -8.84 1.77
N PHE A 215 -24.07 -9.82 2.62
CA PHE A 215 -24.12 -11.27 2.32
C PHE A 215 -24.97 -11.92 3.41
N PRO A 216 -26.30 -11.65 3.49
CA PRO A 216 -27.17 -12.37 4.41
C PRO A 216 -27.21 -13.83 3.95
N LEU A 217 -26.21 -14.59 4.34
CA LEU A 217 -26.18 -16.02 4.17
C LEU A 217 -27.10 -16.57 5.24
N SER A 218 -28.29 -16.99 4.86
CA SER A 218 -29.18 -17.76 5.71
C SER A 218 -28.86 -19.24 5.55
N THR A 219 -28.22 -19.85 6.54
CA THR A 219 -28.06 -21.31 6.58
C THR A 219 -29.06 -21.92 7.56
N SER A 220 -29.80 -22.95 7.15
CA SER A 220 -30.84 -23.60 7.97
C SER A 220 -30.36 -24.82 8.76
N SER A 221 -29.12 -25.29 8.54
CA SER A 221 -28.57 -26.50 9.17
C SER A 221 -27.23 -26.21 9.85
N PRO A 222 -27.00 -26.70 11.08
CA PRO A 222 -25.76 -26.50 11.80
C PRO A 222 -24.61 -27.25 11.11
N ALA A 223 -23.50 -26.56 10.86
CA ALA A 223 -22.30 -27.16 10.32
C ALA A 223 -21.51 -27.86 11.43
N THR A 224 -21.38 -29.19 11.34
CA THR A 224 -20.59 -30.00 12.29
C THR A 224 -19.08 -29.97 12.02
N SER A 225 -18.66 -29.35 10.91
CA SER A 225 -17.26 -29.12 10.51
C SER A 225 -17.09 -27.69 10.00
N ALA A 226 -15.85 -27.20 9.92
CA ALA A 226 -15.56 -25.87 9.37
C ALA A 226 -16.17 -25.73 7.97
N THR A 227 -17.11 -24.81 7.83
CA THR A 227 -17.77 -24.52 6.55
C THR A 227 -17.20 -23.26 5.95
N ALA A 228 -16.76 -23.34 4.70
CA ALA A 228 -16.28 -22.19 3.95
C ALA A 228 -17.45 -21.25 3.63
N LEU A 229 -17.22 -19.97 3.82
CA LEU A 229 -18.10 -18.88 3.44
C LEU A 229 -17.34 -17.90 2.57
N GLY A 230 -17.72 -17.82 1.30
CA GLY A 230 -17.30 -16.72 0.44
C GLY A 230 -17.94 -15.42 0.90
N VAL A 231 -17.16 -14.55 1.54
CA VAL A 231 -17.63 -13.23 2.02
C VAL A 231 -17.62 -12.17 0.92
N GLY A 232 -17.30 -12.58 -0.31
CA GLY A 232 -17.33 -11.77 -1.53
C GLY A 232 -16.68 -10.41 -1.37
N LEU A 233 -15.49 -10.39 -0.77
CA LEU A 233 -14.63 -9.21 -0.71
C LEU A 233 -13.91 -8.99 -2.05
N PRO A 234 -13.36 -7.79 -2.32
CA PRO A 234 -12.58 -7.57 -3.54
C PRO A 234 -11.38 -8.51 -3.59
N ALA A 235 -10.99 -8.92 -4.80
CA ALA A 235 -9.92 -9.89 -5.04
C ALA A 235 -8.52 -9.27 -4.88
N LEU A 236 -8.21 -8.85 -3.65
CA LEU A 236 -6.97 -8.19 -3.26
C LEU A 236 -6.10 -9.09 -2.35
N GLY A 237 -6.25 -10.41 -2.52
CA GLY A 237 -5.61 -11.41 -1.68
C GLY A 237 -6.30 -11.56 -0.33
N ARG A 238 -5.50 -11.78 0.73
CA ARG A 238 -6.01 -11.95 2.10
C ARG A 238 -6.36 -10.59 2.70
N LEU A 239 -7.58 -10.45 3.18
CA LEU A 239 -8.08 -9.21 3.76
C LEU A 239 -8.58 -9.43 5.18
N TRP A 240 -8.36 -8.43 6.04
CA TRP A 240 -9.06 -8.37 7.31
C TRP A 240 -10.50 -7.98 7.05
N TRP A 241 -11.42 -8.88 7.34
CA TRP A 241 -12.86 -8.67 7.23
C TRP A 241 -13.43 -8.25 8.58
N TYR A 242 -14.39 -7.32 8.55
CA TYR A 242 -15.19 -6.92 9.70
C TYR A 242 -16.64 -7.35 9.47
N GLY A 243 -17.09 -8.31 10.28
CA GLY A 243 -18.39 -8.95 10.12
C GLY A 243 -19.29 -8.77 11.35
N GLN A 244 -20.57 -9.09 11.15
CA GLN A 244 -21.58 -9.15 12.19
C GLN A 244 -22.48 -10.35 11.94
N ALA A 245 -22.63 -11.21 12.95
CA ALA A 245 -23.52 -12.37 12.89
C ALA A 245 -24.82 -12.10 13.64
N TYR A 246 -25.91 -12.66 13.13
CA TYR A 246 -27.23 -12.70 13.74
C TYR A 246 -27.70 -14.15 13.78
N LEU A 247 -28.18 -14.56 14.94
CA LEU A 247 -28.62 -15.94 15.21
C LEU A 247 -30.11 -15.91 15.58
N SER A 248 -30.90 -16.77 14.93
CA SER A 248 -32.35 -16.81 15.14
C SER A 248 -32.78 -17.66 16.34
N GLN A 249 -31.86 -18.36 17.01
CA GLN A 249 -32.17 -19.33 18.06
C GLN A 249 -31.49 -19.00 19.39
N ALA A 250 -32.24 -19.19 20.48
CA ALA A 250 -31.68 -19.18 21.82
C ALA A 250 -30.65 -20.30 22.00
N ASN A 251 -29.60 -20.04 22.78
CA ASN A 251 -28.49 -20.96 23.05
C ASN A 251 -27.67 -21.38 21.83
N ALA A 252 -27.81 -20.68 20.70
CA ALA A 252 -26.95 -20.87 19.55
C ALA A 252 -25.54 -20.33 19.82
N GLN A 253 -24.54 -21.05 19.30
CA GLN A 253 -23.14 -20.66 19.35
C GLN A 253 -22.54 -20.68 17.95
N THR A 254 -21.84 -19.60 17.57
CA THR A 254 -20.95 -19.63 16.42
C THR A 254 -19.50 -19.48 16.84
N TYR A 255 -18.65 -20.24 16.17
CA TYR A 255 -17.21 -20.18 16.28
C TYR A 255 -16.65 -19.87 14.90
N TRP A 256 -15.68 -18.97 14.86
CA TRP A 256 -14.94 -18.68 13.63
C TRP A 256 -13.54 -19.25 13.74
N VAL A 257 -13.09 -19.83 12.64
CA VAL A 257 -11.82 -20.54 12.58
C VAL A 257 -10.96 -20.00 11.47
N TYR A 258 -9.67 -19.94 11.74
CA TYR A 258 -8.67 -19.67 10.74
C TYR A 258 -8.27 -21.00 10.08
N MET A 259 -8.34 -21.08 8.76
CA MET A 259 -7.82 -22.23 8.03
C MET A 259 -6.39 -21.93 7.58
N GLY A 260 -5.47 -22.82 7.97
CA GLY A 260 -4.11 -22.84 7.47
C GLY A 260 -4.07 -23.02 5.95
N SER A 261 -2.94 -22.68 5.33
CA SER A 261 -2.71 -22.89 3.89
C SER A 261 -2.74 -24.36 3.46
N ASP A 262 -2.59 -25.28 4.42
CA ASP A 262 -2.70 -26.73 4.25
C ASP A 262 -4.13 -27.26 4.47
N GLY A 263 -5.10 -26.37 4.70
CA GLY A 263 -6.48 -26.75 4.99
C GLY A 263 -6.68 -27.28 6.41
N THR A 264 -5.68 -27.18 7.29
CA THR A 264 -5.85 -27.54 8.70
C THR A 264 -6.54 -26.41 9.47
N GLU A 265 -7.44 -26.79 10.38
CA GLU A 265 -8.04 -25.83 11.33
C GLU A 265 -6.93 -25.35 12.28
N GLY A 266 -6.59 -24.06 12.19
CA GLY A 266 -5.72 -23.41 13.17
C GLY A 266 -6.43 -23.25 14.52
N SER A 267 -5.67 -22.94 15.57
CA SER A 267 -6.23 -22.58 16.88
C SER A 267 -7.31 -21.51 16.70
N THR A 268 -8.51 -21.71 17.27
CA THR A 268 -9.66 -20.78 17.22
C THR A 268 -9.21 -19.33 17.36
N ALA A 269 -9.21 -18.61 16.23
CA ALA A 269 -8.84 -17.21 16.17
C ALA A 269 -10.10 -16.40 15.90
N GLY A 270 -10.65 -15.79 16.95
CA GLY A 270 -11.59 -14.68 16.82
C GLY A 270 -13.05 -15.03 17.08
N ALA A 271 -13.56 -14.52 18.21
CA ALA A 271 -14.97 -14.38 18.55
C ALA A 271 -15.81 -15.66 18.67
N ILE A 272 -16.23 -15.94 19.91
CA ILE A 272 -17.36 -16.82 20.19
C ILE A 272 -18.59 -15.92 20.32
N ALA A 273 -19.57 -16.03 19.43
CA ALA A 273 -20.88 -15.45 19.68
C ALA A 273 -21.71 -16.49 20.43
N LYS A 274 -21.96 -16.29 21.73
CA LYS A 274 -22.92 -17.10 22.51
C LYS A 274 -24.17 -16.28 22.75
N GLN A 275 -25.31 -16.76 22.28
CA GLN A 275 -26.60 -16.13 22.53
C GLN A 275 -27.36 -16.93 23.60
N ASN A 276 -27.59 -16.36 24.79
CA ASN A 276 -28.28 -17.06 25.88
C ASN A 276 -29.82 -16.87 25.88
N ALA A 277 -30.37 -16.02 24.99
CA ALA A 277 -31.82 -15.77 24.87
C ALA A 277 -32.21 -15.44 23.41
N PRO A 278 -33.44 -15.75 22.94
CA PRO A 278 -33.88 -15.39 21.60
C PRO A 278 -33.96 -13.86 21.45
N GLY A 279 -33.29 -13.31 20.43
CA GLY A 279 -33.24 -11.87 20.15
C GLY A 279 -31.88 -11.45 19.58
N ASP A 280 -31.89 -10.56 18.59
CA ASP A 280 -30.77 -10.18 17.70
C ASP A 280 -29.46 -9.83 18.43
N TYR A 281 -28.69 -10.85 18.82
CA TYR A 281 -27.38 -10.62 19.42
C TYR A 281 -26.36 -10.36 18.31
N VAL A 282 -25.86 -9.13 18.32
CA VAL A 282 -24.86 -8.60 17.42
C VAL A 282 -23.49 -8.85 18.04
N THR A 283 -22.75 -9.83 17.53
CA THR A 283 -21.31 -9.90 17.84
C THR A 283 -20.55 -9.35 16.64
N PRO A 284 -19.99 -8.13 16.71
CA PRO A 284 -19.00 -7.72 15.73
C PRO A 284 -17.77 -8.59 15.90
N PHE A 285 -17.17 -8.99 14.80
CA PHE A 285 -15.95 -9.78 14.81
C PHE A 285 -15.04 -9.35 13.66
N SER A 286 -13.76 -9.67 13.78
CA SER A 286 -12.79 -9.51 12.71
C SER A 286 -12.02 -10.80 12.46
N MET A 287 -11.73 -11.08 11.20
CA MET A 287 -10.91 -12.24 10.81
C MET A 287 -10.24 -12.00 9.48
N MET A 288 -9.17 -12.75 9.22
CA MET A 288 -8.49 -12.74 7.93
C MET A 288 -9.17 -13.73 6.98
N THR A 289 -9.40 -13.34 5.72
CA THR A 289 -9.80 -14.29 4.68
C THR A 289 -8.65 -15.19 4.25
N ASP A 290 -8.96 -16.33 3.66
CA ASP A 290 -7.99 -17.06 2.85
C ASP A 290 -7.68 -16.33 1.53
N ALA A 291 -6.81 -16.91 0.72
CA ALA A 291 -6.40 -16.33 -0.57
C ALA A 291 -7.53 -16.31 -1.62
N SER A 292 -8.58 -17.10 -1.41
CA SER A 292 -9.78 -17.15 -2.26
C SER A 292 -10.90 -16.24 -1.75
N GLY A 293 -10.67 -15.49 -0.67
CA GLY A 293 -11.68 -14.60 -0.08
C GLY A 293 -12.72 -15.32 0.78
N ASN A 294 -12.45 -16.55 1.23
CA ASN A 294 -13.33 -17.26 2.14
C ASN A 294 -12.94 -17.04 3.60
N VAL A 295 -13.93 -17.20 4.46
CA VAL A 295 -13.78 -17.38 5.91
C VAL A 295 -14.44 -18.67 6.33
N TYR A 296 -14.17 -19.13 7.54
CA TYR A 296 -14.61 -20.43 7.99
C TYR A 296 -15.29 -20.34 9.35
N TYR A 297 -16.39 -21.07 9.49
CA TYR A 297 -17.23 -21.03 10.67
C TYR A 297 -17.75 -22.41 11.06
N HIS A 298 -18.06 -22.55 12.36
CA HIS A 298 -18.88 -23.62 12.92
C HIS A 298 -20.12 -23.00 13.56
N VAL A 299 -21.23 -23.72 13.48
CA VAL A 299 -22.50 -23.30 14.07
C VAL A 299 -23.07 -24.46 14.86
N TYR A 300 -23.37 -24.22 16.12
CA TYR A 300 -23.99 -25.19 17.02
C TYR A 300 -25.31 -24.60 17.56
N TRP A 301 -26.43 -25.25 17.24
CA TRP A 301 -27.75 -24.95 17.83
C TRP A 301 -28.62 -26.22 17.89
N SER A 302 -29.73 -26.18 18.62
CA SER A 302 -30.68 -27.29 18.72
C SER A 302 -31.99 -27.00 17.99
N GLY A 303 -32.30 -27.73 16.92
CA GLY A 303 -33.53 -27.56 16.12
C GLY A 303 -33.32 -26.69 14.87
N THR A 304 -34.40 -26.10 14.35
CA THR A 304 -34.39 -25.29 13.11
C THR A 304 -34.04 -23.84 13.41
N GLY A 305 -32.86 -23.39 12.96
CA GLY A 305 -32.39 -22.02 13.11
C GLY A 305 -31.90 -21.42 11.80
N SER A 306 -31.63 -20.12 11.80
CA SER A 306 -30.87 -19.43 10.77
C SER A 306 -29.73 -18.62 11.39
N LEU A 307 -28.60 -18.65 10.68
CA LEU A 307 -27.52 -17.68 10.84
C LEU A 307 -27.71 -16.64 9.75
N GLN A 308 -27.56 -15.34 10.03
CA GLN A 308 -27.37 -14.30 9.01
C GLN A 308 -26.06 -13.60 9.29
N ILE A 309 -25.31 -13.27 8.24
CA ILE A 309 -24.00 -12.65 8.35
C ILE A 309 -24.02 -11.35 7.55
N HIS A 310 -23.44 -10.31 8.11
CA HIS A 310 -23.37 -9.00 7.46
C HIS A 310 -21.92 -8.56 7.44
N CYS A 311 -21.43 -8.18 6.25
CA CYS A 311 -20.15 -7.49 6.13
C CYS A 311 -20.35 -6.02 6.51
N ARG A 312 -19.53 -5.54 7.45
CA ARG A 312 -19.49 -4.12 7.85
C ARG A 312 -18.36 -3.37 7.16
N GLY A 313 -17.31 -4.09 6.79
CA GLY A 313 -16.17 -3.51 6.11
C GLY A 313 -15.01 -4.49 6.01
N PHE A 314 -13.87 -3.98 5.55
CA PHE A 314 -12.61 -4.71 5.53
C PHE A 314 -11.43 -3.74 5.59
N ALA A 315 -10.26 -4.22 5.98
CA ALA A 315 -9.03 -3.46 5.87
C ALA A 315 -8.43 -3.66 4.47
N LEU A 316 -8.14 -2.56 3.80
CA LEU A 316 -7.42 -2.53 2.55
C LEU A 316 -5.97 -2.96 2.78
N PRO A 317 -5.37 -3.68 1.81
CA PRO A 317 -3.96 -4.05 1.88
C PRO A 317 -3.07 -2.81 1.78
N ALA A 318 -1.78 -2.99 2.08
CA ALA A 318 -0.80 -1.95 1.82
C ALA A 318 -0.82 -1.53 0.33
N GLY A 319 -0.56 -0.26 0.07
CA GLY A 319 -0.58 0.32 -1.27
C GLY A 319 -1.96 0.76 -1.76
N LEU A 320 -3.01 0.63 -0.94
CA LEU A 320 -4.34 1.24 -1.14
C LEU A 320 -4.69 2.10 0.08
N ALA A 321 -5.49 3.16 -0.13
CA ALA A 321 -5.96 4.19 0.81
C ALA A 321 -5.30 4.20 2.20
N ARG A 322 -4.52 5.25 2.48
CA ARG A 322 -3.95 5.55 3.80
C ARG A 322 -4.54 6.82 4.37
#